data_AF-A0A8D2J2T8-F1
#
_entry.id   AF-A0A8D2J2T8-F1
#
_cell.length_a   1.000
_cell.length_b   1.000
_cell.length_c   1.000
_cell.angle_alpha   90.00
_cell.angle_beta   90.00
_cell.angle_gamma   90.00
#
_symmetry.space_group_name_H-M   'P 1'
#
loop_
_entity.id
_entity.type
_entity.pdbx_description
1 polymer ?
#
loop_
_entity_poly.entity_id
_entity_poly.type
_entity_poly.pdbx_seq_one_letter_code
_entity_poly.pdbx_strand_id
1 'polypeptide(L)'
;YKPRRHSNEALCKPYCKCDGPTYAKWQCYKRTLDRTAAGTGWRWDRAELRSLVLAIQPLPVYFSVARLFLFNFFYFHLQNGLPSEENPYIFNGDFVDRGKNSTEILIILFAFLLVYPNHLHLNRGNHEDHIMNLRYGFTKEVMKNYGKTILHLLQDVFSWLPLATLIDGKVLILHGGISDSTDLNFLKVFQRNKVMDILWSDPRHQHGCTPNKLRGGGCYFGPDVTTRLLKRYNLKMIIRSHECKQEGYEISHNGKVITIFSASNYYEEGSNRGAYIKLNPDLIPRFVQVSKSTRKQTLHQR
;
A
#
# COMPACT_ATOMS: atom_id res chain seq x y z
N TYR A 1 8.98 -58.70 31.08
CA TYR A 1 8.54 -57.29 31.20
C TYR A 1 9.66 -56.40 30.67
N LYS A 2 9.50 -55.84 29.46
CA LYS A 2 10.52 -55.06 28.73
C LYS A 2 10.53 -53.57 29.17
N PRO A 3 11.65 -52.85 28.98
CA PRO A 3 11.85 -51.50 29.49
C PRO A 3 11.11 -50.44 28.66
N ARG A 4 10.67 -49.36 29.33
CA ARG A 4 10.07 -48.18 28.68
C ARG A 4 11.12 -47.48 27.81
N ARG A 5 10.89 -47.46 26.49
CA ARG A 5 11.54 -46.53 25.56
C ARG A 5 10.81 -45.19 25.63
N HIS A 6 11.54 -44.12 25.94
CA HIS A 6 11.11 -42.76 25.62
C HIS A 6 11.21 -42.57 24.10
N SER A 7 10.08 -42.62 23.40
CA SER A 7 9.98 -42.19 22.01
C SER A 7 9.75 -40.67 21.98
N ASN A 8 10.77 -39.93 21.54
CA ASN A 8 10.62 -38.55 21.06
C ASN A 8 9.86 -38.57 19.73
N GLU A 9 8.52 -38.63 19.79
CA GLU A 9 7.64 -38.38 18.65
C GLU A 9 6.38 -37.63 19.14
N ALA A 10 6.56 -36.35 19.50
CA ALA A 10 5.45 -35.41 19.50
C ALA A 10 5.25 -34.90 18.06
N LEU A 11 4.72 -35.77 17.21
CA LEU A 11 4.13 -35.41 15.93
C LEU A 11 3.08 -34.30 16.16
N CYS A 12 3.35 -33.12 15.61
CA CYS A 12 2.38 -32.07 15.37
C CYS A 12 1.10 -32.68 14.79
N LYS A 13 0.02 -32.70 15.57
CA LYS A 13 -1.33 -32.88 15.03
C LYS A 13 -1.79 -31.54 14.45
N PRO A 14 -1.98 -31.39 13.12
CA PRO A 14 -2.73 -30.27 12.57
C PRO A 14 -4.23 -30.56 12.75
N TYR A 15 -5.08 -29.55 12.54
CA TYR A 15 -6.55 -29.59 12.63
C TYR A 15 -7.15 -29.27 14.01
N CYS A 16 -7.14 -27.98 14.35
CA CYS A 16 -8.35 -27.40 14.93
C CYS A 16 -9.37 -27.22 13.79
N LYS A 17 -10.39 -28.09 13.74
CA LYS A 17 -11.61 -27.82 12.98
C LYS A 17 -12.35 -26.67 13.68
N CYS A 18 -12.29 -25.47 13.11
CA CYS A 18 -13.07 -24.33 13.57
C CYS A 18 -14.07 -23.95 12.48
N ASP A 19 -15.26 -24.55 12.53
CA ASP A 19 -16.44 -24.08 11.82
C ASP A 19 -17.12 -23.00 12.66
N GLY A 20 -16.95 -21.75 12.22
CA GLY A 20 -17.46 -20.54 12.87
C GLY A 20 -17.10 -19.29 12.06
N PRO A 21 -17.74 -18.13 12.32
CA PRO A 21 -17.49 -16.89 11.59
C PRO A 21 -16.01 -16.50 11.65
N THR A 22 -15.54 -15.72 10.68
CA THR A 22 -14.14 -15.32 10.39
C THR A 22 -13.29 -15.03 11.64
N TYR A 23 -13.92 -14.49 12.69
CA TYR A 23 -13.37 -14.28 14.03
C TYR A 23 -12.76 -15.54 14.71
N ALA A 24 -13.44 -16.68 14.65
CA ALA A 24 -13.00 -17.92 15.31
C ALA A 24 -11.77 -18.55 14.62
N LYS A 25 -11.67 -18.41 13.29
CA LYS A 25 -10.52 -18.86 12.51
C LYS A 25 -9.27 -18.04 12.84
N TRP A 26 -9.42 -16.73 13.05
CA TRP A 26 -8.30 -15.86 13.43
C TRP A 26 -7.81 -16.11 14.86
N GLN A 27 -8.69 -16.43 15.83
CA GLN A 27 -8.25 -16.85 17.16
C GLN A 27 -7.34 -18.08 17.14
N CYS A 28 -7.53 -18.97 16.16
CA CYS A 28 -6.67 -20.13 15.97
C CYS A 28 -5.34 -19.75 15.31
N TYR A 29 -5.35 -18.92 14.26
CA TYR A 29 -4.12 -18.43 13.63
C TYR A 29 -3.26 -17.56 14.55
N LYS A 30 -3.90 -16.67 15.33
CA LYS A 30 -3.26 -15.86 16.36
C LYS A 30 -2.63 -16.74 17.44
N ARG A 31 -3.30 -17.78 17.94
CA ARG A 31 -2.70 -18.72 18.90
C ARG A 31 -1.47 -19.44 18.35
N THR A 32 -1.45 -19.75 17.05
CA THR A 32 -0.28 -20.36 16.40
C THR A 32 0.87 -19.36 16.26
N LEU A 33 0.58 -18.12 15.84
CA LEU A 33 1.56 -17.05 15.69
C LEU A 33 2.11 -16.55 17.05
N ASP A 34 1.25 -16.39 18.06
CA ASP A 34 1.61 -16.02 19.42
C ASP A 34 2.47 -17.12 20.08
N ARG A 35 2.23 -18.41 19.76
CA ARG A 35 3.08 -19.52 20.23
C ARG A 35 4.47 -19.50 19.61
N THR A 36 4.62 -19.09 18.35
CA THR A 36 5.93 -18.85 17.72
C THR A 36 6.60 -17.55 18.17
N ALA A 37 5.82 -16.55 18.61
CA ALA A 37 6.33 -15.27 19.10
C ALA A 37 6.60 -15.24 20.62
N ALA A 38 6.24 -16.30 21.36
CA ALA A 38 6.31 -16.37 22.83
C ALA A 38 7.73 -16.27 23.44
N GLY A 39 8.79 -16.18 22.62
CA GLY A 39 10.14 -15.86 23.08
C GLY A 39 10.56 -14.39 22.90
N THR A 40 9.71 -13.53 22.34
CA THR A 40 10.12 -12.19 21.85
C THR A 40 9.40 -11.01 22.52
N GLY A 41 8.43 -11.26 23.41
CA GLY A 41 7.78 -10.20 24.19
C GLY A 41 6.73 -9.34 23.46
N TRP A 42 6.34 -9.69 22.23
CA TRP A 42 5.41 -8.86 21.44
C TRP A 42 3.93 -9.25 21.63
N ARG A 43 3.10 -8.28 22.00
CA ARG A 43 1.63 -8.35 21.90
C ARG A 43 1.15 -7.44 20.77
N TRP A 44 0.46 -8.01 19.79
CA TRP A 44 -0.36 -7.23 18.87
C TRP A 44 -1.63 -6.77 19.61
N ASP A 45 -1.63 -5.52 20.07
CA ASP A 45 -2.83 -4.88 20.60
C ASP A 45 -3.76 -4.45 19.45
N ARG A 46 -5.06 -4.64 19.62
CA ARG A 46 -6.11 -4.36 18.64
C ARG A 46 -6.29 -2.86 18.34
N ALA A 47 -5.60 -1.97 19.06
CA ALA A 47 -5.97 -0.56 19.16
C ALA A 47 -5.50 0.37 18.02
N GLU A 48 -4.57 -0.04 17.14
CA GLU A 48 -3.91 0.91 16.22
C GLU A 48 -3.99 0.60 14.72
N LEU A 49 -4.75 -0.41 14.30
CA LEU A 49 -5.16 -0.49 12.89
C LEU A 49 -6.33 0.47 12.68
N ARG A 50 -6.06 1.77 12.64
CA ARG A 50 -7.03 2.81 12.25
C ARG A 50 -7.18 2.85 10.73
N SER A 51 -8.32 3.31 10.23
CA SER A 51 -8.53 3.53 8.79
C SER A 51 -7.70 4.72 8.27
N LEU A 52 -7.21 5.58 9.17
CA LEU A 52 -6.23 6.63 8.96
C LEU A 52 -5.00 6.37 9.84
N VAL A 53 -3.82 6.24 9.24
CA VAL A 53 -2.55 6.18 9.97
C VAL A 53 -2.05 7.60 10.22
N LEU A 54 -1.66 7.89 11.46
CA LEU A 54 -0.99 9.12 11.83
C LEU A 54 0.51 8.83 11.87
N ALA A 55 1.27 9.42 10.94
CA ALA A 55 2.72 9.32 10.94
C ALA A 55 3.30 10.62 11.52
N ILE A 56 4.01 10.51 12.64
CA ILE A 56 4.68 11.61 13.32
C ILE A 56 6.15 11.57 12.86
N GLN A 57 6.64 12.63 12.22
CA GLN A 57 8.05 12.68 11.79
C GLN A 57 8.97 13.11 12.94
N PRO A 58 10.20 12.59 12.92
CA PRO A 58 11.35 13.51 12.89
C PRO A 58 12.25 13.37 11.65
N LEU A 59 11.97 12.43 10.73
CA LEU A 59 12.87 12.07 9.63
C LEU A 59 12.19 12.07 8.24
N PRO A 60 12.96 12.27 7.14
CA PRO A 60 12.41 12.31 5.79
C PRO A 60 11.63 11.04 5.48
N VAL A 61 10.39 11.20 5.03
CA VAL A 61 9.54 10.08 4.63
C VAL A 61 9.63 9.89 3.12
N TYR A 62 9.84 8.64 2.73
CA TYR A 62 10.05 8.23 1.36
C TYR A 62 8.78 7.56 0.82
N PHE A 63 8.24 8.06 -0.29
CA PHE A 63 6.97 7.59 -0.84
C PHE A 63 7.21 6.63 -1.98
N SER A 64 6.92 5.35 -1.78
CA SER A 64 7.07 4.36 -2.83
C SER A 64 5.72 3.73 -3.14
N VAL A 65 5.10 4.19 -4.22
CA VAL A 65 4.37 3.33 -5.18
C VAL A 65 2.84 3.35 -5.19
N ALA A 66 2.35 3.82 -6.35
CA ALA A 66 1.26 3.24 -7.13
C ALA A 66 1.86 2.24 -8.15
N ARG A 67 1.48 0.96 -8.08
CA ARG A 67 1.92 -0.13 -8.98
C ARG A 67 3.41 -0.47 -8.94
N LEU A 68 3.75 -1.51 -8.17
CA LEU A 68 5.11 -2.06 -8.13
C LEU A 68 5.28 -3.17 -9.17
N PHE A 69 6.39 -3.15 -9.89
CA PHE A 69 6.98 -4.38 -10.45
C PHE A 69 8.21 -4.72 -9.62
N LEU A 70 8.53 -6.02 -9.47
CA LEU A 70 9.63 -6.48 -8.63
C LEU A 70 10.97 -5.84 -9.01
N PHE A 71 11.22 -5.64 -10.31
CA PHE A 71 12.42 -4.93 -10.77
C PHE A 71 12.44 -3.45 -10.37
N ASN A 72 11.30 -2.76 -10.51
CA ASN A 72 11.18 -1.37 -10.07
C ASN A 72 11.42 -1.30 -8.55
N PHE A 73 10.87 -2.24 -7.77
CA PHE A 73 11.12 -2.34 -6.32
C PHE A 73 12.62 -2.35 -6.04
N PHE A 74 13.38 -3.30 -6.57
CA PHE A 74 14.83 -3.36 -6.30
C PHE A 74 15.58 -2.12 -6.79
N TYR A 75 15.25 -1.61 -7.98
CA TYR A 75 15.92 -0.43 -8.52
C TYR A 75 15.67 0.82 -7.65
N PHE A 76 14.46 0.99 -7.10
CA PHE A 76 14.20 2.06 -6.14
C PHE A 76 15.11 1.96 -4.92
N HIS A 77 15.26 0.77 -4.35
CA HIS A 77 16.07 0.59 -3.14
C HIS A 77 17.57 0.68 -3.41
N LEU A 78 18.03 0.39 -4.64
CA LEU A 78 19.41 0.71 -5.04
C LEU A 78 19.69 2.22 -5.02
N GLN A 79 18.68 3.05 -5.33
CA GLN A 79 18.82 4.51 -5.36
C GLN A 79 18.51 5.17 -4.01
N ASN A 80 17.65 4.57 -3.19
CA ASN A 80 17.13 5.18 -1.97
C ASN A 80 17.50 4.46 -0.67
N GLY A 81 18.19 3.33 -0.74
CA GLY A 81 18.37 2.43 0.40
C GLY A 81 17.14 1.55 0.65
N LEU A 82 17.27 0.55 1.52
CA LEU A 82 16.17 -0.30 1.98
C LEU A 82 15.39 0.39 3.11
N PRO A 83 14.14 -0.01 3.40
CA PRO A 83 13.43 0.45 4.60
C PRO A 83 14.24 0.15 5.86
N SER A 84 14.35 1.14 6.74
CA SER A 84 14.95 1.03 8.08
C SER A 84 14.33 2.09 9.01
N GLU A 85 14.77 2.16 10.26
CA GLU A 85 14.34 3.21 11.19
C GLU A 85 14.74 4.61 10.70
N GLU A 86 15.92 4.72 10.08
CA GLU A 86 16.47 5.95 9.52
C GLU A 86 15.94 6.26 8.11
N ASN A 87 15.27 5.31 7.46
CA ASN A 87 14.78 5.41 6.09
C ASN A 87 13.33 4.92 6.00
N PRO A 88 12.35 5.67 6.55
CA PRO A 88 10.95 5.24 6.62
C PRO A 88 10.23 5.37 5.27
N TYR A 89 9.34 4.43 4.98
CA TYR A 89 8.58 4.37 3.74
C TYR A 89 7.07 4.41 3.94
N ILE A 90 6.39 5.07 3.01
CA ILE A 90 4.95 4.91 2.81
C ILE A 90 4.71 4.38 1.40
N PHE A 91 4.11 3.20 1.31
CA PHE A 91 3.65 2.64 0.05
C PHE A 91 2.15 2.89 -0.13
N ASN A 92 1.76 3.49 -1.25
CA ASN A 92 0.44 4.09 -1.41
C ASN A 92 -0.46 3.26 -2.35
N GLY A 93 -0.57 1.96 -2.08
CA GLY A 93 -1.50 1.04 -2.73
C GLY A 93 -1.09 0.54 -4.12
N ASP A 94 -1.91 -0.36 -4.67
CA ASP A 94 -1.68 -1.06 -5.94
C ASP A 94 -0.37 -1.85 -5.91
N PHE A 95 -0.25 -2.79 -4.99
CA PHE A 95 0.90 -3.70 -4.88
C PHE A 95 0.79 -4.87 -5.84
N VAL A 96 -0.43 -5.21 -6.26
CA VAL A 96 -0.76 -6.40 -7.04
C VAL A 96 -1.42 -6.09 -8.38
N ASP A 97 -1.66 -7.15 -9.16
CA ASP A 97 -2.25 -7.15 -10.50
C ASP A 97 -1.39 -6.54 -11.61
N ARG A 98 -1.70 -6.90 -12.87
CA ARG A 98 -1.00 -6.48 -14.11
C ARG A 98 0.45 -6.94 -14.25
N GLY A 99 1.19 -7.06 -13.15
CA GLY A 99 2.53 -7.65 -13.08
C GLY A 99 2.50 -9.18 -12.96
N LYS A 100 3.69 -9.79 -13.04
CA LYS A 100 3.87 -11.25 -12.91
C LYS A 100 4.36 -11.71 -11.53
N ASN A 101 4.73 -10.77 -10.67
CA ASN A 101 5.42 -11.03 -9.40
C ASN A 101 4.74 -10.33 -8.22
N SER A 102 3.41 -10.28 -8.25
CA SER A 102 2.61 -9.55 -7.26
C SER A 102 2.79 -10.17 -5.87
N THR A 103 2.85 -11.50 -5.79
CA THR A 103 2.97 -12.24 -4.54
C THR A 103 4.33 -12.03 -3.90
N GLU A 104 5.42 -12.03 -4.68
CA GLU A 104 6.77 -11.74 -4.19
C GLU A 104 6.87 -10.31 -3.67
N ILE A 105 6.28 -9.34 -4.36
CA ILE A 105 6.21 -7.95 -3.87
C ILE A 105 5.51 -7.90 -2.52
N LEU A 106 4.35 -8.54 -2.36
CA LEU A 106 3.63 -8.55 -1.09
C LEU A 106 4.43 -9.21 0.03
N ILE A 107 5.08 -10.34 -0.25
CA ILE A 107 5.91 -11.04 0.75
C ILE A 107 7.02 -10.11 1.24
N ILE A 108 7.69 -9.39 0.35
CA ILE A 108 8.74 -8.44 0.70
C ILE A 108 8.18 -7.27 1.53
N LEU A 109 7.06 -6.68 1.09
CA LEU A 109 6.42 -5.57 1.80
C LEU A 109 5.95 -5.98 3.21
N PHE A 110 5.35 -7.17 3.35
CA PHE A 110 4.93 -7.70 4.63
C PHE A 110 6.11 -8.07 5.52
N ALA A 111 7.19 -8.60 4.97
CA ALA A 111 8.42 -8.84 5.73
C ALA A 111 8.95 -7.52 6.33
N PHE A 112 9.06 -6.46 5.53
CA PHE A 112 9.49 -5.16 6.06
C PHE A 112 8.48 -4.52 7.02
N LEU A 113 7.17 -4.70 6.80
CA LEU A 113 6.14 -4.24 7.74
C LEU A 113 6.26 -4.94 9.10
N LEU A 114 6.64 -6.22 9.13
CA LEU A 114 6.88 -6.97 10.35
C LEU A 114 8.18 -6.57 11.05
N VAL A 115 9.23 -6.24 10.29
CA VAL A 115 10.54 -5.83 10.82
C VAL A 115 10.55 -4.37 11.27
N TYR A 116 9.87 -3.48 10.53
CA TYR A 116 9.83 -2.04 10.77
C TYR A 116 8.40 -1.50 10.87
N PRO A 117 7.58 -1.97 11.83
CA PRO A 117 6.16 -1.63 11.92
C PRO A 117 5.88 -0.14 12.13
N ASN A 118 6.83 0.61 12.69
CA ASN A 118 6.73 2.04 12.94
C ASN A 118 7.31 2.91 11.80
N HIS A 119 8.01 2.30 10.84
CA HIS A 119 8.76 3.03 9.81
C HIS A 119 8.38 2.63 8.38
N LEU A 120 7.65 1.53 8.19
CA LEU A 120 7.04 1.19 6.91
C LEU A 120 5.52 1.15 7.04
N HIS A 121 4.84 1.95 6.23
CA HIS A 121 3.39 2.01 6.19
C HIS A 121 2.86 1.64 4.81
N LEU A 122 1.74 0.91 4.77
CA LEU A 122 1.05 0.53 3.54
C LEU A 122 -0.35 1.13 3.57
N ASN A 123 -0.69 1.98 2.60
CA ASN A 123 -2.08 2.33 2.31
C ASN A 123 -2.67 1.33 1.32
N ARG A 124 -3.99 1.14 1.38
CA ARG A 124 -4.78 0.36 0.45
C ARG A 124 -4.90 1.10 -0.89
N GLY A 125 -4.66 0.40 -1.99
CA GLY A 125 -5.03 0.84 -3.33
C GLY A 125 -6.33 0.21 -3.80
N ASN A 126 -6.78 0.59 -4.99
CA ASN A 126 -8.00 0.00 -5.54
C ASN A 126 -7.79 -1.44 -6.00
N HIS A 127 -6.54 -1.85 -6.28
CA HIS A 127 -6.20 -3.23 -6.62
C HIS A 127 -6.08 -4.17 -5.41
N GLU A 128 -6.06 -3.67 -4.18
CA GLU A 128 -6.21 -4.50 -2.99
C GLU A 128 -7.70 -4.81 -2.74
N ASP A 129 -8.36 -5.35 -3.76
CA ASP A 129 -9.78 -5.69 -3.81
C ASP A 129 -10.04 -6.98 -4.62
N HIS A 130 -10.96 -7.81 -4.13
CA HIS A 130 -11.27 -9.11 -4.74
C HIS A 130 -11.72 -8.99 -6.20
N ILE A 131 -12.56 -8.00 -6.53
CA ILE A 131 -13.10 -7.84 -7.89
C ILE A 131 -11.98 -7.42 -8.85
N MET A 132 -11.08 -6.55 -8.39
CA MET A 132 -9.91 -6.16 -9.19
C MET A 132 -8.96 -7.35 -9.41
N ASN A 133 -8.66 -8.10 -8.35
CA ASN A 133 -7.75 -9.23 -8.43
C ASN A 133 -8.26 -10.35 -9.35
N LEU A 134 -9.56 -10.58 -9.35
CA LEU A 134 -10.20 -11.53 -10.26
C LEU A 134 -10.03 -11.10 -11.73
N ARG A 135 -10.16 -9.80 -12.00
CA ARG A 135 -10.11 -9.25 -13.36
C ARG A 135 -8.68 -9.09 -13.89
N TYR A 136 -7.72 -8.76 -13.03
CA TYR A 136 -6.40 -8.26 -13.45
C TYR A 136 -5.21 -9.17 -13.10
N GLY A 137 -5.49 -10.38 -12.62
CA GLY A 137 -4.57 -11.51 -12.68
C GLY A 137 -4.06 -12.01 -11.33
N PHE A 138 -4.17 -11.23 -10.26
CA PHE A 138 -3.62 -11.62 -8.97
C PHE A 138 -4.32 -12.87 -8.39
N THR A 139 -5.64 -12.98 -8.55
CA THR A 139 -6.37 -14.19 -8.16
C THR A 139 -5.82 -15.43 -8.86
N LYS A 140 -5.51 -15.33 -10.16
CA LYS A 140 -4.94 -16.43 -10.94
C LYS A 140 -3.52 -16.77 -10.47
N GLU A 141 -2.72 -15.76 -10.18
CA GLU A 141 -1.34 -15.90 -9.68
C GLU A 141 -1.32 -16.69 -8.35
N VAL A 142 -2.10 -16.24 -7.36
CA VAL A 142 -2.15 -16.87 -6.03
C VAL A 142 -2.78 -18.27 -6.09
N MET A 143 -3.88 -18.44 -6.83
CA MET A 143 -4.53 -19.74 -6.97
C MET A 143 -3.61 -20.79 -7.58
N LYS A 144 -2.78 -20.40 -8.56
CA LYS A 144 -1.83 -21.29 -9.21
C LYS A 144 -0.68 -21.70 -8.28
N ASN A 145 -0.15 -20.76 -7.51
CA ASN A 145 1.10 -20.96 -6.76
C ASN A 145 0.88 -21.37 -5.29
N TYR A 146 -0.23 -20.99 -4.68
CA TYR A 146 -0.46 -21.12 -3.23
C TYR A 146 -1.87 -21.62 -2.86
N GLY A 147 -2.84 -21.52 -3.78
CA GLY A 147 -4.20 -22.04 -3.60
C GLY A 147 -5.17 -21.11 -2.85
N LYS A 148 -6.40 -21.59 -2.69
CA LYS A 148 -7.57 -20.80 -2.24
C LYS A 148 -7.44 -20.25 -0.83
N THR A 149 -6.81 -21.00 0.07
CA THR A 149 -6.65 -20.58 1.47
C THR A 149 -5.83 -19.31 1.59
N ILE A 150 -4.72 -19.22 0.85
CA ILE A 150 -3.86 -18.02 0.85
C ILE A 150 -4.55 -16.86 0.17
N LEU A 151 -5.29 -17.09 -0.92
CA LEU A 151 -6.07 -16.05 -1.58
C LEU A 151 -7.08 -15.38 -0.62
N HIS A 152 -7.85 -16.19 0.13
CA HIS A 152 -8.81 -15.63 1.09
C HIS A 152 -8.12 -14.88 2.24
N LEU A 153 -6.99 -15.40 2.73
CA LEU A 153 -6.21 -14.72 3.76
C LEU A 153 -5.74 -13.34 3.27
N LEU A 154 -5.26 -13.24 2.04
CA LEU A 154 -4.83 -11.98 1.44
C LEU A 154 -5.99 -11.01 1.25
N GLN A 155 -7.17 -11.48 0.84
CA GLN A 155 -8.38 -10.66 0.75
C GLN A 155 -8.78 -10.10 2.13
N ASP A 156 -8.69 -10.93 3.18
CA ASP A 156 -8.90 -10.46 4.54
C ASP A 156 -7.88 -9.38 4.89
N VAL A 157 -6.58 -9.62 4.69
CA VAL A 157 -5.50 -8.63 4.97
C VAL A 157 -5.73 -7.31 4.24
N PHE A 158 -6.09 -7.35 2.95
CA PHE A 158 -6.39 -6.15 2.17
C PHE A 158 -7.53 -5.32 2.74
N SER A 159 -8.54 -5.96 3.33
CA SER A 159 -9.63 -5.25 4.01
C SER A 159 -9.19 -4.49 5.27
N TRP A 160 -8.03 -4.83 5.84
CA TRP A 160 -7.45 -4.18 7.02
C TRP A 160 -6.45 -3.06 6.70
N LEU A 161 -6.01 -2.94 5.44
CA LEU A 161 -5.07 -1.90 5.06
C LEU A 161 -5.66 -0.49 5.31
N PRO A 162 -4.86 0.44 5.89
CA PRO A 162 -5.22 1.85 6.01
C PRO A 162 -5.67 2.47 4.69
N LEU A 163 -6.66 3.37 4.71
CA LEU A 163 -7.12 4.06 3.49
C LEU A 163 -6.32 5.33 3.21
N ALA A 164 -5.74 5.91 4.25
CA ALA A 164 -4.96 7.13 4.15
C ALA A 164 -3.89 7.18 5.24
N THR A 165 -2.86 7.97 5.00
CA THR A 165 -1.85 8.36 5.99
C THR A 165 -1.79 9.88 6.08
N LEU A 166 -1.72 10.42 7.29
CA LEU A 166 -1.56 11.84 7.55
C LEU A 166 -0.20 12.09 8.20
N ILE A 167 0.65 12.85 7.51
CA ILE A 167 1.98 13.24 8.00
C ILE A 167 1.91 14.60 8.64
N ASP A 168 2.38 14.67 9.88
CA ASP A 168 2.52 15.90 10.67
C ASP A 168 1.23 16.74 10.74
N GLY A 169 0.07 16.08 10.60
CA GLY A 169 -1.22 16.78 10.52
C GLY A 169 -1.34 17.73 9.31
N LYS A 170 -0.46 17.65 8.31
CA LYS A 170 -0.38 18.61 7.19
C LYS A 170 -0.43 17.98 5.81
N VAL A 171 0.10 16.78 5.60
CA VAL A 171 0.12 16.13 4.28
C VAL A 171 -0.76 14.89 4.31
N LEU A 172 -1.87 14.94 3.56
CA LEU A 172 -2.77 13.81 3.42
C LEU A 172 -2.33 12.93 2.25
N ILE A 173 -2.15 11.64 2.51
CA ILE A 173 -1.76 10.66 1.51
C ILE A 173 -2.86 9.63 1.38
N LEU A 174 -3.32 9.40 0.16
CA LEU A 174 -4.37 8.45 -0.18
C LEU A 174 -4.15 7.93 -1.59
N HIS A 175 -4.68 6.76 -1.93
CA HIS A 175 -4.39 6.16 -3.24
C HIS A 175 -5.10 6.91 -4.39
N GLY A 176 -6.42 6.95 -4.30
CA GLY A 176 -7.35 7.59 -5.22
C GLY A 176 -7.33 9.10 -5.07
N GLY A 177 -8.43 9.68 -4.62
CA GLY A 177 -8.57 11.11 -4.50
C GLY A 177 -9.47 11.48 -3.34
N ILE A 178 -10.08 12.65 -3.45
CA ILE A 178 -11.13 13.09 -2.54
C ILE A 178 -12.43 13.30 -3.32
N SER A 179 -13.46 13.69 -2.59
CA SER A 179 -14.77 14.08 -3.09
C SER A 179 -15.36 15.16 -2.18
N ASP A 180 -16.49 15.77 -2.58
CA ASP A 180 -17.18 16.76 -1.75
C ASP A 180 -17.69 16.21 -0.41
N SER A 181 -17.90 14.90 -0.32
CA SER A 181 -18.33 14.19 0.89
C SER A 181 -17.17 13.67 1.73
N THR A 182 -15.91 13.87 1.32
CA THR A 182 -14.76 13.36 2.05
C THR A 182 -14.63 14.05 3.42
N ASP A 183 -14.71 13.24 4.48
CA ASP A 183 -14.50 13.65 5.87
C ASP A 183 -13.41 12.82 6.54
N LEU A 184 -12.33 13.48 6.97
CA LEU A 184 -11.20 12.82 7.62
C LEU A 184 -11.51 12.31 9.04
N ASN A 185 -12.52 12.88 9.71
CA ASN A 185 -12.98 12.36 11.00
C ASN A 185 -13.70 11.02 10.81
N PHE A 186 -14.47 10.90 9.73
CA PHE A 186 -15.09 9.64 9.35
C PHE A 186 -14.05 8.57 9.01
N LEU A 187 -12.96 8.95 8.31
CA LEU A 187 -11.84 8.04 8.05
C LEU A 187 -11.11 7.55 9.31
N LYS A 188 -11.31 8.15 10.49
CA LYS A 188 -10.75 7.64 11.75
C LYS A 188 -11.62 6.55 12.38
N VAL A 189 -12.92 6.54 12.10
CA VAL A 189 -13.93 5.78 12.87
C VAL A 189 -14.55 4.63 12.05
N PHE A 190 -14.50 4.70 10.71
CA PHE A 190 -15.42 3.92 9.86
C PHE A 190 -14.93 2.54 9.36
N GLN A 191 -15.91 1.75 8.88
CA GLN A 191 -15.74 0.50 8.15
C GLN A 191 -15.15 0.75 6.75
N ARG A 192 -13.92 0.24 6.54
CA ARG A 192 -13.05 0.47 5.37
C ARG A 192 -13.65 0.12 3.99
N ASN A 193 -14.79 -0.54 3.95
CA ASN A 193 -15.42 -1.10 2.74
C ASN A 193 -16.35 -0.14 1.98
N LYS A 194 -16.61 1.08 2.47
CA LYS A 194 -17.54 2.03 1.81
C LYS A 194 -16.89 3.26 1.16
N VAL A 195 -15.56 3.36 1.16
CA VAL A 195 -14.91 4.61 0.75
C VAL A 195 -14.33 4.52 -0.66
N MET A 196 -15.23 4.32 -1.63
CA MET A 196 -14.89 4.22 -3.06
C MET A 196 -14.11 5.45 -3.55
N ASP A 197 -14.47 6.65 -3.10
CA ASP A 197 -13.83 7.90 -3.53
C ASP A 197 -12.33 7.95 -3.19
N ILE A 198 -11.95 7.49 -2.00
CA ILE A 198 -10.54 7.49 -1.55
C ILE A 198 -9.67 6.57 -2.39
N LEU A 199 -10.24 5.54 -3.01
CA LEU A 199 -9.50 4.57 -3.83
C LEU A 199 -9.60 4.87 -5.34
N TRP A 200 -10.63 5.57 -5.81
CA TRP A 200 -10.94 5.67 -7.25
C TRP A 200 -11.09 7.10 -7.80
N SER A 201 -11.13 8.13 -6.96
CA SER A 201 -11.24 9.51 -7.44
C SER A 201 -9.96 9.99 -8.14
N ASP A 202 -10.14 10.89 -9.11
CA ASP A 202 -9.06 11.47 -9.95
C ASP A 202 -9.16 13.01 -9.95
N PRO A 203 -8.03 13.75 -9.86
CA PRO A 203 -8.06 15.21 -9.96
C PRO A 203 -8.41 15.67 -11.39
N ARG A 204 -9.04 16.85 -11.51
CA ARG A 204 -9.27 17.53 -12.78
C ARG A 204 -9.09 19.03 -12.66
N HIS A 205 -8.77 19.68 -13.77
CA HIS A 205 -8.60 21.13 -13.81
C HIS A 205 -9.91 21.90 -13.60
N GLN A 206 -11.06 21.31 -14.00
CA GLN A 206 -12.37 21.94 -13.85
C GLN A 206 -12.84 21.90 -12.40
N HIS A 207 -13.56 22.94 -11.99
CA HIS A 207 -14.18 23.04 -10.67
C HIS A 207 -15.29 22.00 -10.46
N GLY A 208 -15.55 21.67 -9.19
CA GLY A 208 -16.59 20.76 -8.73
C GLY A 208 -16.12 19.31 -8.51
N CYS A 209 -17.03 18.45 -8.06
CA CYS A 209 -16.84 17.00 -7.99
C CYS A 209 -17.93 16.32 -8.82
N THR A 210 -17.53 15.55 -9.84
CA THR A 210 -18.46 14.86 -10.75
C THR A 210 -18.16 13.37 -10.81
N PRO A 211 -19.15 12.48 -10.98
CA PRO A 211 -18.90 11.04 -10.99
C PRO A 211 -17.83 10.61 -12.01
N ASN A 212 -16.90 9.76 -11.58
CA ASN A 212 -15.85 9.26 -12.45
C ASN A 212 -16.35 8.10 -13.32
N LYS A 213 -17.00 8.44 -14.43
CA LYS A 213 -17.57 7.47 -15.38
C LYS A 213 -16.53 6.55 -16.03
N LEU A 214 -15.28 6.98 -16.17
CA LEU A 214 -14.23 6.15 -16.77
C LEU A 214 -13.78 5.03 -15.83
N ARG A 215 -13.73 5.31 -14.52
CA ARG A 215 -13.39 4.30 -13.50
C ARG A 215 -14.58 3.43 -13.12
N GLY A 216 -15.80 3.96 -13.22
CA GLY A 216 -17.02 3.31 -12.73
C GLY A 216 -17.21 3.42 -11.21
N GLY A 217 -16.43 4.30 -10.55
CA GLY A 217 -16.48 4.58 -9.12
C GLY A 217 -15.61 5.80 -8.78
N GLY A 218 -15.89 6.47 -7.66
CA GLY A 218 -15.22 7.72 -7.29
C GLY A 218 -15.74 8.94 -8.05
N CYS A 219 -15.04 10.08 -7.90
CA CYS A 219 -15.34 11.32 -8.60
C CYS A 219 -14.09 11.95 -9.26
N TYR A 220 -14.32 12.74 -10.28
CA TYR A 220 -13.37 13.76 -10.70
C TYR A 220 -13.52 14.97 -9.80
N PHE A 221 -12.46 15.34 -9.08
CA PHE A 221 -12.49 16.46 -8.14
C PHE A 221 -11.63 17.63 -8.63
N GLY A 222 -12.18 18.83 -8.55
CA GLY A 222 -11.55 20.07 -8.97
C GLY A 222 -10.71 20.75 -7.89
N PRO A 223 -10.03 21.86 -8.24
CA PRO A 223 -9.20 22.63 -7.31
C PRO A 223 -9.98 23.27 -6.16
N ASP A 224 -11.28 23.56 -6.33
CA ASP A 224 -12.14 24.06 -5.25
C ASP A 224 -12.43 23.00 -4.21
N VAL A 225 -12.65 21.74 -4.62
CA VAL A 225 -12.85 20.60 -3.71
C VAL A 225 -11.61 20.40 -2.85
N THR A 226 -10.42 20.40 -3.48
CA THR A 226 -9.14 20.38 -2.78
C THR A 226 -8.99 21.53 -1.81
N THR A 227 -9.25 22.76 -2.26
CA THR A 227 -9.09 23.95 -1.42
C THR A 227 -10.01 23.90 -0.19
N ARG A 228 -11.28 23.49 -0.36
CA ARG A 228 -12.23 23.32 0.74
C ARG A 228 -11.73 22.30 1.78
N LEU A 229 -11.29 21.13 1.32
CA LEU A 229 -10.81 20.08 2.22
C LEU A 229 -9.52 20.51 2.95
N LEU A 230 -8.55 21.07 2.23
CA LEU A 230 -7.30 21.53 2.85
C LEU A 230 -7.55 22.62 3.89
N LYS A 231 -8.45 23.57 3.60
CA LYS A 231 -8.83 24.62 4.55
C LYS A 231 -9.55 24.03 5.77
N ARG A 232 -10.50 23.11 5.57
CA ARG A 232 -11.29 22.50 6.65
C ARG A 232 -10.41 21.78 7.68
N TYR A 233 -9.38 21.06 7.23
CA TYR A 233 -8.51 20.28 8.11
C TYR A 233 -7.11 20.89 8.31
N ASN A 234 -6.90 22.15 7.92
CA ASN A 234 -5.64 22.87 8.04
C ASN A 234 -4.43 22.11 7.45
N LEU A 235 -4.64 21.52 6.26
CA LEU A 235 -3.66 20.73 5.53
C LEU A 235 -2.90 21.58 4.51
N LYS A 236 -1.66 21.18 4.20
CA LYS A 236 -0.78 21.83 3.22
C LYS A 236 -1.04 21.32 1.80
N MET A 237 -1.19 20.01 1.63
CA MET A 237 -1.33 19.34 0.32
C MET A 237 -1.89 17.91 0.44
N ILE A 238 -2.27 17.36 -0.71
CA ILE A 238 -2.64 15.96 -0.92
C ILE A 238 -1.56 15.30 -1.79
N ILE A 239 -1.07 14.14 -1.39
CA ILE A 239 -0.25 13.26 -2.22
C ILE A 239 -1.09 12.04 -2.57
N ARG A 240 -1.16 11.71 -3.86
CA ARG A 240 -1.99 10.64 -4.38
C ARG A 240 -1.29 9.80 -5.45
N SER A 241 -1.91 8.70 -5.84
CA SER A 241 -1.33 7.66 -6.70
C SER A 241 -2.23 7.34 -7.90
N HIS A 242 -2.59 6.07 -8.16
CA HIS A 242 -3.60 5.56 -9.13
C HIS A 242 -3.42 5.88 -10.63
N GLU A 243 -3.02 7.09 -11.01
CA GLU A 243 -2.87 7.54 -12.39
C GLU A 243 -1.41 7.46 -12.83
N CYS A 244 -1.17 6.79 -13.96
CA CYS A 244 0.13 6.81 -14.61
C CYS A 244 0.41 8.21 -15.18
N LYS A 245 1.59 8.75 -14.88
CA LYS A 245 2.07 10.04 -15.39
C LYS A 245 3.37 9.82 -16.13
N GLN A 246 3.56 10.52 -17.25
CA GLN A 246 4.72 10.34 -18.15
C GLN A 246 6.05 10.48 -17.40
N GLU A 247 6.18 11.50 -16.54
CA GLU A 247 7.37 11.75 -15.73
C GLU A 247 7.38 10.99 -14.40
N GLY A 248 6.43 10.09 -14.17
CA GLY A 248 6.21 9.40 -12.90
C GLY A 248 5.54 10.27 -11.85
N TYR A 249 5.34 11.57 -12.09
CA TYR A 249 4.58 12.45 -11.21
C TYR A 249 3.88 13.58 -11.98
N GLU A 250 2.93 14.23 -11.33
CA GLU A 250 2.27 15.46 -11.80
C GLU A 250 1.88 16.32 -10.60
N ILE A 251 2.00 17.64 -10.75
CA ILE A 251 1.57 18.61 -9.74
C ILE A 251 0.34 19.34 -10.31
N SER A 252 -0.77 19.32 -9.58
CA SER A 252 -2.03 19.92 -9.99
C SER A 252 -2.66 20.75 -8.85
N HIS A 253 -3.77 21.42 -9.18
CA HIS A 253 -4.54 22.26 -8.27
C HIS A 253 -3.66 23.32 -7.56
N ASN A 254 -2.85 24.05 -8.34
CA ASN A 254 -1.97 25.12 -7.84
C ASN A 254 -0.96 24.64 -6.79
N GLY A 255 -0.34 23.46 -7.02
CA GLY A 255 0.66 22.90 -6.11
C GLY A 255 0.10 22.19 -4.89
N LYS A 256 -1.22 21.95 -4.86
CA LYS A 256 -1.93 21.37 -3.70
C LYS A 256 -2.21 19.88 -3.83
N VAL A 257 -2.15 19.33 -5.04
CA VAL A 257 -2.28 17.89 -5.28
C VAL A 257 -1.06 17.42 -6.05
N ILE A 258 -0.46 16.33 -5.59
CA ILE A 258 0.67 15.67 -6.24
C ILE A 258 0.25 14.25 -6.56
N THR A 259 0.29 13.89 -7.84
CA THR A 259 0.14 12.51 -8.29
C THR A 259 1.53 11.89 -8.42
N ILE A 260 1.78 10.75 -7.78
CA ILE A 260 3.03 9.99 -7.84
C ILE A 260 2.77 8.56 -8.32
N PHE A 261 3.59 8.10 -9.26
CA PHE A 261 3.48 6.81 -9.92
C PHE A 261 4.85 6.18 -10.06
N SER A 262 5.04 4.98 -9.50
CA SER A 262 6.38 4.42 -9.33
C SER A 262 6.67 3.24 -10.26
N ALA A 263 5.70 2.71 -11.00
CA ALA A 263 6.00 1.81 -12.11
C ALA A 263 6.54 2.58 -13.32
N SER A 264 7.79 2.33 -13.73
CA SER A 264 8.26 2.73 -15.07
C SER A 264 7.83 1.74 -16.14
N ASN A 265 7.71 2.19 -17.40
CA ASN A 265 7.33 1.38 -18.56
C ASN A 265 6.02 0.60 -18.34
N TYR A 266 5.00 1.28 -17.80
CA TYR A 266 3.78 0.64 -17.34
C TYR A 266 2.93 0.06 -18.48
N TYR A 267 2.80 0.80 -19.58
CA TYR A 267 2.08 0.34 -20.76
C TYR A 267 3.02 -0.39 -21.73
N GLU A 268 4.15 0.24 -22.02
CA GLU A 268 5.20 -0.27 -22.88
C GLU A 268 6.55 0.36 -22.53
N GLU A 269 7.62 -0.16 -23.12
CA GLU A 269 8.96 0.41 -22.94
C GLU A 269 9.02 1.85 -23.45
N GLY A 270 9.48 2.77 -22.60
CA GLY A 270 9.53 4.20 -22.89
C GLY A 270 8.23 4.97 -22.60
N SER A 271 7.12 4.30 -22.25
CA SER A 271 5.82 4.97 -22.05
C SER A 271 5.80 5.96 -20.88
N ASN A 272 6.47 5.65 -19.78
CA ASN A 272 6.56 6.52 -18.63
C ASN A 272 7.76 6.19 -17.74
N ARG A 273 8.23 7.19 -16.99
CA ARG A 273 9.17 7.03 -15.88
C ARG A 273 8.38 6.65 -14.63
N GLY A 274 9.03 5.94 -13.71
CA GLY A 274 8.58 5.84 -12.33
C GLY A 274 9.14 7.00 -11.54
N ALA A 275 8.52 7.37 -10.42
CA ALA A 275 9.09 8.32 -9.48
C ALA A 275 8.69 7.99 -8.05
N TYR A 276 9.45 8.55 -7.10
CA TYR A 276 9.14 8.57 -5.68
C TYR A 276 9.36 9.98 -5.12
N ILE A 277 8.75 10.28 -3.98
CA ILE A 277 8.88 11.58 -3.31
C ILE A 277 9.73 11.40 -2.05
N LYS A 278 10.62 12.37 -1.78
CA LYS A 278 11.25 12.59 -0.48
C LYS A 278 10.64 13.85 0.12
N LEU A 279 9.99 13.75 1.26
CA LEU A 279 9.60 14.94 2.02
C LEU A 279 10.74 15.31 2.97
N ASN A 280 11.18 16.56 2.91
CA ASN A 280 12.07 17.10 3.94
C ASN A 280 11.28 17.43 5.23
N PRO A 281 11.95 17.82 6.32
CA PRO A 281 11.28 18.21 7.56
C PRO A 281 10.27 19.36 7.41
N ASP A 282 10.47 20.27 6.44
CA ASP A 282 9.54 21.36 6.13
C ASP A 282 8.34 20.92 5.25
N LEU A 283 8.21 19.61 5.01
CA LEU A 283 7.19 18.99 4.16
C LEU A 283 7.22 19.54 2.73
N ILE A 284 8.41 19.81 2.21
CA ILE A 284 8.67 20.20 0.83
C ILE A 284 9.01 18.93 0.04
N PRO A 285 8.25 18.62 -1.02
CA PRO A 285 8.45 17.41 -1.82
C PRO A 285 9.64 17.59 -2.77
N ARG A 286 10.56 16.62 -2.73
CA ARG A 286 11.60 16.42 -3.75
C ARG A 286 11.29 15.14 -4.51
N PHE A 287 11.18 15.27 -5.83
CA PHE A 287 10.92 14.14 -6.72
C PHE A 287 12.22 13.46 -7.12
N VAL A 288 12.21 12.14 -7.13
CA VAL A 288 13.29 11.33 -7.71
C VAL A 288 12.69 10.38 -8.72
N GLN A 289 13.13 10.52 -9.96
CA GLN A 289 12.62 9.74 -11.08
C GLN A 289 13.51 8.55 -11.36
N VAL A 290 12.88 7.45 -11.75
CA VAL A 290 13.48 6.16 -12.05
C VAL A 290 13.00 5.73 -13.42
N SER A 291 13.94 5.43 -14.31
CA SER A 291 13.64 4.83 -15.61
C SER A 291 14.40 3.52 -15.73
N LYS A 292 13.70 2.47 -16.14
CA LYS A 292 14.36 1.24 -16.57
C LYS A 292 15.03 1.51 -17.92
N SER A 293 16.35 1.74 -17.91
CA SER A 293 17.14 1.71 -19.14
C SER A 293 17.52 0.27 -19.50
N THR A 294 17.04 -0.25 -20.61
CA THR A 294 17.62 -1.41 -21.30
C THR A 294 18.89 -0.99 -22.06
N ARG A 295 19.86 -0.34 -21.40
CA ARG A 295 21.20 -0.33 -21.99
C ARG A 295 21.73 -1.76 -21.86
N LYS A 296 21.67 -2.52 -22.96
CA LYS A 296 22.66 -3.58 -23.20
C LYS A 296 24.01 -2.88 -23.11
N GLN A 297 24.67 -2.96 -21.96
CA GLN A 297 26.09 -2.64 -21.89
C GLN A 297 26.77 -3.62 -22.86
N THR A 298 27.16 -3.14 -24.03
CA THR A 298 28.06 -3.90 -24.89
C THR A 298 29.37 -4.06 -24.13
N LEU A 299 30.01 -5.22 -24.27
CA LEU A 299 31.23 -5.66 -23.58
C LEU A 299 32.44 -4.70 -23.67
N HIS A 300 32.31 -3.53 -24.30
CA HIS A 300 33.35 -2.52 -24.44
C HIS A 300 33.27 -1.36 -23.43
N GLN A 301 32.38 -1.44 -22.44
CA GLN A 301 32.30 -0.44 -21.35
C GLN A 301 32.38 -1.08 -19.95
N ARG A 302 33.11 -2.19 -19.82
CA ARG A 302 33.56 -2.72 -18.52
C ARG A 302 35.07 -2.61 -18.42
#